data_AF-A0A8S3G4Q6-F1
#
_entry.id   AF-A0A8S3G4Q6-F1
#
_cell.length_a   1.000
_cell.length_b   1.000
_cell.length_c   1.000
_cell.angle_alpha   90.00
_cell.angle_beta   90.00
_cell.angle_gamma   90.00
#
_symmetry.space_group_name_H-M   'P 1'
#
loop_
_entity.id
_entity.type
_entity.pdbx_description
1 polymer ?
#
loop_
_entity_poly.entity_id
_entity_poly.type
_entity_poly.pdbx_seq_one_letter_code
_entity_poly.pdbx_strand_id
1 'polypeptide(L)'
;KNQLNYPLHIVSIDENLDNESHFKDLLFQKTTSMTAREELIRRRRLKLLFDIAKRENCTKLITGDNCTKLAAQILSDMAQGKGAHVALECNFTDTRNDSVTIVRPFREIMSKEIAMYNRLNSFESLQNADIATM
;
A
#
# COMPACT_ATOMS: atom_id res chain seq x y z
N LYS A 1 -21.64 29.55 -24.58
CA LYS A 1 -20.27 28.99 -24.68
C LYS A 1 -20.02 28.21 -23.40
N ASN A 2 -19.90 26.89 -23.54
CA ASN A 2 -20.08 25.87 -22.50
C ASN A 2 -19.06 25.96 -21.36
N GLN A 3 -19.55 26.19 -20.14
CA GLN A 3 -18.89 25.74 -18.91
C GLN A 3 -19.32 24.29 -18.69
N LEU A 4 -18.41 23.33 -18.88
CA LEU A 4 -18.66 21.96 -18.46
C LEU A 4 -18.62 21.92 -16.93
N ASN A 5 -19.82 21.91 -16.38
CA ASN A 5 -20.16 21.75 -14.98
C ASN A 5 -19.98 20.27 -14.61
N TYR A 6 -18.79 19.88 -14.14
CA TYR A 6 -18.61 18.62 -13.43
C TYR A 6 -18.56 18.94 -11.94
N PRO A 7 -19.51 18.46 -11.12
CA PRO A 7 -19.44 18.68 -9.68
C PRO A 7 -18.28 17.86 -9.12
N LEU A 8 -17.17 18.53 -8.81
CA LEU A 8 -16.15 17.99 -7.92
C LEU A 8 -16.77 17.84 -6.53
N HIS A 9 -17.38 16.68 -6.29
CA HIS A 9 -17.73 16.24 -4.94
C HIS A 9 -16.44 15.91 -4.19
N ILE A 10 -15.77 16.94 -3.65
CA ILE A 10 -14.76 16.76 -2.62
C ILE A 10 -15.54 16.53 -1.33
N VAL A 11 -15.86 15.26 -1.04
CA VAL A 11 -16.43 14.86 0.24
C VAL A 11 -15.28 14.90 1.26
N SER A 12 -15.37 15.84 2.19
CA SER A 12 -14.52 15.86 3.39
C SER A 12 -14.73 14.56 4.16
N ILE A 13 -13.64 13.88 4.50
CA ILE A 13 -13.61 12.48 5.00
C ILE A 13 -14.09 12.35 6.46
N ASP A 14 -14.52 13.43 7.11
CA ASP A 14 -14.65 13.45 8.58
C ASP A 14 -16.04 13.14 9.17
N GLU A 15 -17.07 12.83 8.38
CA GLU A 15 -18.40 12.52 8.96
C GLU A 15 -19.13 11.36 8.26
N ASN A 16 -18.83 10.11 8.65
CA ASN A 16 -19.81 9.02 8.82
C ASN A 16 -19.11 7.68 9.12
N LEU A 17 -19.08 7.25 10.39
CA LEU A 17 -18.49 5.96 10.79
C LEU A 17 -19.35 4.73 10.47
N ASP A 18 -20.64 4.90 10.09
CA ASP A 18 -21.54 3.75 9.84
C ASP A 18 -21.72 3.41 8.35
N ASN A 19 -21.34 4.30 7.43
CA ASN A 19 -21.47 4.11 5.97
C ASN A 19 -20.18 3.65 5.27
N GLU A 20 -19.08 3.51 6.02
CA GLU A 20 -17.77 3.19 5.45
C GLU A 20 -17.80 1.90 4.62
N SER A 21 -18.40 0.81 5.14
CA SER A 21 -18.37 -0.52 4.50
C SER A 21 -19.07 -0.53 3.14
N HIS A 22 -20.22 0.15 3.03
CA HIS A 22 -20.97 0.21 1.76
C HIS A 22 -20.26 1.07 0.71
N PHE A 23 -19.69 2.20 1.13
CA PHE A 23 -18.91 3.08 0.25
C PHE A 23 -17.65 2.39 -0.26
N LYS A 24 -17.01 1.58 0.59
CA LYS A 24 -15.84 0.78 0.30
C LYS A 24 -16.10 -0.24 -0.83
N ASP A 25 -17.23 -0.94 -0.78
CA ASP A 25 -17.62 -1.91 -1.81
C ASP A 25 -18.01 -1.22 -3.11
N LEU A 26 -18.69 -0.08 -3.02
CA LEU A 26 -19.03 0.74 -4.17
C LEU A 26 -17.79 1.25 -4.92
N LEU A 27 -16.77 1.75 -4.21
CA LEU A 27 -15.50 2.19 -4.81
C LEU A 27 -14.80 1.06 -5.56
N PHE A 28 -14.79 -0.15 -5.00
CA PHE A 28 -14.22 -1.32 -5.66
C PHE A 28 -15.02 -1.78 -6.89
N GLN A 29 -16.34 -1.63 -6.87
CA GLN A 29 -17.19 -1.96 -8.02
C GLN A 29 -17.08 -0.92 -9.15
N LYS A 30 -16.83 0.35 -8.81
CA LYS A 30 -16.76 1.45 -9.79
C LYS A 30 -15.38 1.64 -10.42
N THR A 31 -14.33 1.08 -9.83
CA THR A 31 -12.97 1.19 -10.36
C THR A 31 -12.75 0.18 -11.49
N THR A 32 -12.75 0.65 -12.74
CA THR A 32 -12.64 -0.21 -13.93
C THR A 32 -11.20 -0.56 -14.31
N SER A 33 -10.23 0.29 -13.95
CA SER A 33 -8.81 0.05 -14.24
C SER A 33 -8.17 -0.87 -13.20
N MET A 34 -7.51 -1.94 -13.65
CA MET A 34 -6.78 -2.87 -12.80
C MET A 34 -5.69 -2.17 -11.97
N THR A 35 -4.93 -1.26 -12.58
CA THR A 35 -3.89 -0.48 -11.89
C THR A 35 -4.47 0.39 -10.79
N ALA A 36 -5.63 1.02 -11.05
CA ALA A 36 -6.31 1.84 -10.04
C ALA A 36 -6.83 0.98 -8.89
N ARG A 37 -7.33 -0.23 -9.19
CA ARG A 37 -7.80 -1.19 -8.18
C ARG A 37 -6.65 -1.67 -7.30
N GLU A 38 -5.53 -2.08 -7.88
CA GLU A 38 -4.34 -2.51 -7.15
C GLU A 38 -3.80 -1.41 -6.22
N GLU A 39 -3.69 -0.18 -6.74
CA GLU A 39 -3.25 0.96 -5.96
C GLU A 39 -4.21 1.26 -4.80
N LEU A 40 -5.52 1.15 -5.02
CA LEU A 40 -6.53 1.35 -3.99
C LEU A 40 -6.41 0.29 -2.89
N ILE A 41 -6.27 -0.99 -3.24
CA ILE A 41 -6.05 -2.08 -2.27
C ILE A 41 -4.79 -1.81 -1.46
N ARG A 42 -3.68 -1.47 -2.12
CA ARG A 42 -2.39 -1.22 -1.48
C ARG A 42 -2.47 -0.06 -0.48
N ARG A 43 -2.97 1.10 -0.92
CA ARG A 43 -3.09 2.31 -0.08
C ARG A 43 -4.03 2.08 1.10
N ARG A 44 -5.16 1.41 0.86
CA ARG A 44 -6.13 1.14 1.91
C ARG A 44 -5.61 0.15 2.94
N ARG A 45 -4.93 -0.91 2.51
CA ARG A 45 -4.26 -1.84 3.43
C ARG A 45 -3.29 -1.08 4.34
N LEU A 46 -2.48 -0.19 3.77
CA LEU A 46 -1.54 0.61 4.55
C LEU A 46 -2.27 1.56 5.52
N LYS A 47 -3.34 2.23 5.08
CA LYS A 47 -4.17 3.08 5.95
C LYS A 47 -4.76 2.29 7.13
N LEU A 48 -5.32 1.11 6.88
CA LEU A 48 -5.85 0.25 7.94
C LEU A 48 -4.77 -0.17 8.93
N LEU A 49 -3.58 -0.54 8.45
CA LEU A 49 -2.45 -0.86 9.33
C LEU A 49 -2.05 0.34 10.19
N PHE A 50 -2.07 1.56 9.64
CA PHE A 50 -1.85 2.78 10.41
C PHE A 50 -2.93 3.03 11.46
N ASP A 51 -4.19 2.88 11.10
CA ASP A 51 -5.31 3.12 12.01
C ASP A 51 -5.29 2.11 13.17
N ILE A 52 -4.94 0.85 12.89
CA ILE A 52 -4.71 -0.18 13.91
C ILE A 52 -3.50 0.18 14.77
N ALA A 53 -2.36 0.52 14.17
CA ALA A 53 -1.15 0.87 14.92
C ALA A 53 -1.40 2.07 15.86
N LYS A 54 -2.16 3.08 15.42
CA LYS A 54 -2.56 4.20 16.27
C LYS A 54 -3.44 3.77 17.43
N ARG A 55 -4.45 2.92 17.18
CA ARG A 55 -5.34 2.40 18.23
C ARG A 55 -4.57 1.61 19.29
N GLU A 56 -3.61 0.81 18.86
CA GLU A 56 -2.78 -0.03 19.72
C GLU A 56 -1.57 0.73 20.32
N ASN A 57 -1.50 2.06 20.18
CA ASN A 57 -0.37 2.89 20.63
C ASN A 57 1.01 2.41 20.15
N CYS A 58 1.07 1.81 18.97
CA CYS A 58 2.31 1.34 18.34
C CYS A 58 3.01 2.50 17.64
N THR A 59 4.27 2.78 18.01
CA THR A 59 5.08 3.86 17.42
C THR A 59 5.75 3.47 16.10
N LYS A 60 5.81 2.17 15.79
CA LYS A 60 6.49 1.62 14.61
C LYS A 60 5.63 0.59 13.90
N LEU A 61 5.55 0.71 12.58
CA LEU A 61 4.92 -0.26 11.70
C LEU A 61 6.01 -0.93 10.86
N ILE A 62 6.28 -2.20 11.10
CA ILE A 62 7.29 -2.95 10.33
C ILE A 62 6.61 -3.60 9.12
N THR A 63 7.12 -3.33 7.92
CA THR A 63 6.59 -3.93 6.69
C THR A 63 7.55 -4.95 6.09
N GLY A 64 6.99 -5.98 5.45
CA GLY A 64 7.74 -7.02 4.76
C GLY A 64 8.22 -6.61 3.35
N ASP A 65 8.44 -5.32 3.11
CA ASP A 65 8.83 -4.83 1.79
C ASP A 65 10.31 -5.17 1.54
N ASN A 66 10.55 -5.99 0.52
CA ASN A 66 11.88 -6.43 0.12
C ASN A 66 12.39 -5.65 -1.10
N CYS A 67 13.69 -5.76 -1.40
CA CYS A 67 14.33 -5.02 -2.49
C CYS A 67 13.63 -5.22 -3.84
N THR A 68 13.27 -6.47 -4.17
CA THR A 68 12.66 -6.82 -5.45
C THR A 68 11.27 -6.22 -5.59
N LYS A 69 10.45 -6.32 -4.53
CA LYS A 69 9.10 -5.76 -4.49
C LYS A 69 9.13 -4.24 -4.52
N LEU A 70 10.05 -3.64 -3.78
CA LEU A 70 10.21 -2.19 -3.73
C LEU A 70 10.63 -1.65 -5.10
N ALA A 71 11.59 -2.30 -5.78
CA ALA A 71 11.99 -1.92 -7.13
C ALA A 71 10.82 -1.96 -8.13
N ALA A 72 10.02 -3.04 -8.11
CA ALA A 72 8.84 -3.16 -8.98
C ALA A 72 7.81 -2.06 -8.72
N GLN A 73 7.56 -1.73 -7.44
CA GLN A 73 6.65 -0.65 -7.04
C GLN A 73 7.16 0.71 -7.52
N ILE A 74 8.45 1.01 -7.30
CA ILE A 74 9.06 2.29 -7.70
C ILE A 74 8.99 2.47 -9.22
N LEU A 75 9.31 1.44 -9.99
CA LEU A 75 9.25 1.49 -11.46
C LEU A 75 7.81 1.72 -11.93
N SER A 76 6.84 1.05 -11.31
CA SER A 76 5.40 1.25 -11.60
C SER A 76 4.94 2.67 -11.27
N ASP A 77 5.36 3.21 -10.12
CA ASP A 77 5.02 4.58 -9.71
C ASP A 77 5.70 5.61 -10.62
N MET A 78 6.92 5.36 -11.07
CA MET A 78 7.62 6.18 -12.05
C MET A 78 6.89 6.17 -13.40
N ALA A 79 6.45 5.01 -13.89
CA ALA A 79 5.68 4.87 -15.12
C ALA A 79 4.31 5.59 -15.04
N GLN A 80 3.72 5.68 -13.84
CA GLN A 80 2.48 6.42 -13.58
C GLN A 80 2.70 7.93 -13.37
N GLY A 81 3.94 8.42 -13.46
CA GLY A 81 4.26 9.85 -13.25
C GLY A 81 4.34 10.29 -11.78
N LYS A 82 4.41 9.36 -10.83
CA LYS A 82 4.54 9.65 -9.38
C LYS A 82 6.00 9.79 -8.92
N GLY A 83 6.89 10.25 -9.80
CA GLY A 83 8.33 10.34 -9.56
C GLY A 83 8.71 11.15 -8.30
N ALA A 84 7.91 12.17 -7.96
CA ALA A 84 8.15 13.01 -6.78
C ALA A 84 8.12 12.24 -5.44
N HIS A 85 7.43 11.09 -5.38
CA HIS A 85 7.30 10.30 -4.16
C HIS A 85 8.36 9.19 -4.04
N VAL A 86 9.15 8.96 -5.08
CA VAL A 86 10.10 7.83 -5.13
C VAL A 86 11.10 7.86 -3.98
N ALA A 87 11.65 9.02 -3.65
CA ALA A 87 12.60 9.14 -2.54
C ALA A 87 12.01 8.65 -1.20
N LEU A 88 10.73 8.92 -0.96
CA LEU A 88 10.03 8.56 0.28
C LEU A 88 9.71 7.06 0.34
N GLU A 89 9.28 6.49 -0.79
CA GLU A 89 9.02 5.06 -0.89
C GLU A 89 10.33 4.25 -0.82
N CYS A 90 11.44 4.82 -1.33
CA CYS A 90 12.78 4.24 -1.27
C CYS A 90 13.44 4.28 0.11
N ASN A 91 12.93 5.02 1.10
CA ASN A 91 13.63 5.18 2.36
C ASN A 91 13.49 3.95 3.26
N PHE A 92 14.49 3.71 4.10
CA PHE A 92 14.46 2.67 5.13
C PHE A 92 13.31 2.91 6.13
N THR A 93 13.11 4.18 6.49
CA THR A 93 12.03 4.64 7.37
C THR A 93 11.15 5.65 6.67
N ASP A 94 9.87 5.58 6.98
CA ASP A 94 8.87 6.54 6.52
C ASP A 94 8.30 7.28 7.73
N THR A 95 8.65 8.56 7.85
CA THR A 95 8.27 9.43 8.98
C THR A 95 7.22 10.46 8.59
N ARG A 96 6.47 10.25 7.49
CA ARG A 96 5.40 11.17 7.04
C ARG A 96 4.25 11.29 8.04
N ASN A 97 4.15 10.37 8.99
CA ASN A 97 3.13 10.36 10.02
C ASN A 97 3.82 10.53 11.39
N ASP A 98 3.46 11.61 12.10
CA ASP A 98 4.11 11.98 13.35
C ASP A 98 3.92 10.92 14.46
N SER A 99 2.84 10.12 14.39
CA SER A 99 2.52 9.14 15.44
C SER A 99 3.14 7.76 15.19
N VAL A 100 3.31 7.37 13.92
CA VAL A 100 3.73 6.00 13.55
C VAL A 100 4.74 6.05 12.43
N THR A 101 5.94 5.51 12.66
CA THR A 101 7.00 5.39 11.64
C THR A 101 6.93 4.04 10.95
N ILE A 102 6.93 4.00 9.62
CA ILE A 102 7.09 2.73 8.89
C ILE A 102 8.58 2.36 8.85
N VAL A 103 8.91 1.09 9.08
CA VAL A 103 10.27 0.55 8.98
C VAL A 103 10.29 -0.62 8.00
N ARG A 104 11.26 -0.61 7.08
CA ARG A 104 11.41 -1.61 6.00
C ARG A 104 12.71 -2.42 6.18
N PRO A 105 12.76 -3.39 7.10
CA PRO A 105 13.99 -4.13 7.40
C PRO A 105 14.53 -4.95 6.23
N PHE A 106 13.65 -5.44 5.35
CA PHE A 106 14.06 -6.27 4.21
C PHE A 106 14.39 -5.48 2.95
N ARG A 107 14.42 -4.14 3.02
CA ARG A 107 14.63 -3.25 1.87
C ARG A 107 15.82 -3.64 1.00
N GLU A 108 16.91 -4.10 1.61
CA GLU A 108 18.17 -4.43 0.93
C GLU A 108 18.30 -5.92 0.61
N ILE A 109 17.32 -6.74 1.02
CA ILE A 109 17.29 -8.18 0.80
C ILE A 109 16.40 -8.46 -0.41
N MET A 110 16.88 -9.27 -1.35
CA MET A 110 16.10 -9.68 -2.52
C MET A 110 15.11 -10.81 -2.19
N SER A 111 14.00 -10.89 -2.92
CA SER A 111 13.00 -11.96 -2.72
C SER A 111 13.62 -13.36 -2.78
N LYS A 112 14.61 -13.57 -3.66
CA LYS A 112 15.31 -14.85 -3.80
C LYS A 112 16.09 -15.25 -2.54
N GLU A 113 16.67 -14.27 -1.85
CA GLU A 113 17.45 -14.48 -0.63
C GLU A 113 16.53 -14.82 0.53
N ILE A 114 15.38 -14.13 0.63
CA ILE A 114 14.33 -14.45 1.61
C ILE A 114 13.80 -15.86 1.37
N ALA A 115 13.52 -16.23 0.12
CA ALA A 115 13.04 -17.57 -0.23
C ALA A 115 14.07 -18.66 0.12
N MET A 116 15.35 -18.41 -0.17
CA MET A 116 16.44 -19.33 0.16
C MET A 116 16.65 -19.45 1.67
N TYR A 117 16.59 -18.34 2.40
CA TYR A 117 16.65 -18.31 3.86
C TYR A 117 15.50 -19.12 4.47
N ASN A 118 14.28 -18.95 3.97
CA ASN A 118 13.11 -19.70 4.45
C ASN A 118 13.26 -21.21 4.21
N ARG A 119 13.77 -21.60 3.03
CA ARG A 119 14.02 -23.00 2.70
C ARG A 119 15.08 -23.63 3.60
N LEU A 120 16.18 -22.91 3.88
CA LEU A 120 17.28 -23.40 4.72
C LEU A 120 16.89 -23.56 6.19
N ASN A 121 16.00 -22.68 6.68
CA ASN A 121 15.51 -22.73 8.06
C ASN A 121 14.19 -23.50 8.21
N SER A 122 13.71 -24.15 7.14
CA SER A 122 12.45 -24.91 7.11
C SER A 122 11.23 -24.10 7.56
N PHE A 123 11.20 -22.79 7.29
CA PHE A 123 10.01 -21.98 7.52
C PHE A 123 8.95 -22.29 6.46
N GLU A 124 7.74 -22.63 6.91
CA GLU A 124 6.59 -22.80 6.03
C GLU A 124 6.17 -21.44 5.46
N SER A 125 6.32 -21.27 4.15
CA SER A 125 5.80 -20.08 3.48
C SER A 125 4.33 -20.30 3.13
N LEU A 126 3.44 -19.51 3.70
CA LEU A 126 2.06 -19.39 3.22
C LEU A 126 2.09 -18.67 1.87
N GLN A 127 2.19 -19.43 0.78
CA GLN A 127 1.94 -18.87 -0.54
C GLN A 127 0.44 -18.72 -0.71
N ASN A 128 -0.05 -17.48 -0.70
CA ASN A 128 -1.38 -17.21 -1.23
C ASN A 128 -1.32 -17.51 -2.74
N ALA A 129 -2.10 -18.49 -3.18
CA ALA A 129 -2.12 -19.02 -4.54
C ALA A 129 -2.44 -17.99 -5.65
N ASP A 130 -2.79 -16.76 -5.28
CA ASP A 130 -3.25 -15.71 -6.19
C ASP A 130 -2.13 -15.06 -7.04
N ILE A 131 -0.85 -15.19 -6.68
CA ILE A 131 0.26 -14.60 -7.45
C ILE A 131 0.89 -15.60 -8.44
N ALA A 132 0.66 -16.90 -8.27
CA ALA A 132 1.24 -17.94 -9.13
C ALA A 132 0.38 -18.28 -10.36
N THR A 133 -0.83 -17.71 -10.50
CA THR A 133 -1.79 -18.06 -11.56
C THR A 133 -2.16 -16.89 -12.48
N MET A 134 -1.29 -15.89 -12.65
CA MET A 134 -1.45 -14.87 -13.70
C MET A 134 -0.30 -14.90 -14.70
#